data_AF-A0A1G6I8X7-F1
#
_entry.id   AF-A0A1G6I8X7-F1
#
_cell.length_a   1.000
_cell.length_b   1.000
_cell.length_c   1.000
_cell.angle_alpha   90.00
_cell.angle_beta   90.00
_cell.angle_gamma   90.00
#
_symmetry.space_group_name_H-M   'P 1'
#
loop_
_entity.id
_entity.type
_entity.pdbx_description
1 polymer ?
#
loop_
_entity_poly.entity_id
_entity_poly.type
_entity_poly.pdbx_seq_one_letter_code
_entity_poly.pdbx_strand_id
1 'polypeptide(L)'
;MLLHERIQQKLAEKNLKQADISRATGKSSVAVTKWVRGENIPKTDSLKAIANLLNVSEEWLLTGRDNTSTKNIESKNGWGNVQPSGRTLRIIPLLDFVQAGTFHETCYDGLNPKGESYTSYKGGNDKSVFSLTIDGESMLPEFKPGDEIVVDASLSPKPGSLVVAQEIQHGTAMNTFKKYRLLGVNEHGVDIVELVPLNPDYPTYNSTQIEISIIGVIVEHHRNIGY
;
A
#
# COMPACT_ATOMS: atom_id res chain seq x y z
N MET A 1 -4.12 38.11 -24.77
CA MET A 1 -2.88 38.44 -24.03
C MET A 1 -1.69 37.87 -24.79
N LEU A 2 -0.70 38.71 -25.09
CA LEU A 2 0.52 38.38 -25.81
C LEU A 2 1.61 37.88 -24.85
N LEU A 3 2.68 37.26 -25.40
CA LEU A 3 3.80 36.71 -24.60
C LEU A 3 4.40 37.72 -23.63
N HIS A 4 4.67 38.94 -24.09
CA HIS A 4 5.30 39.98 -23.28
C HIS A 4 4.40 40.44 -22.12
N GLU A 5 3.09 40.54 -22.36
CA GLU A 5 2.10 40.87 -21.33
C GLU A 5 2.06 39.76 -20.26
N ARG A 6 2.09 38.49 -20.67
CA ARG A 6 2.13 37.34 -19.73
C ARG A 6 3.39 37.32 -18.88
N ILE A 7 4.54 37.67 -19.46
CA ILE A 7 5.80 37.81 -18.72
C ILE A 7 5.68 38.94 -17.68
N GLN A 8 5.15 40.11 -18.07
CA GLN A 8 4.95 41.23 -17.16
C GLN A 8 3.99 40.91 -16.01
N GLN A 9 2.86 40.24 -16.33
CA GLN A 9 1.90 39.81 -15.33
C GLN A 9 2.55 38.87 -14.31
N LYS A 10 3.26 37.84 -14.75
CA LYS A 10 3.90 36.86 -13.84
C LYS A 10 5.05 37.45 -13.04
N LEU A 11 5.78 38.44 -13.59
CA LEU A 11 6.78 39.19 -12.83
C LEU A 11 6.13 39.99 -11.69
N ALA A 12 5.00 40.65 -11.96
CA ALA A 12 4.25 41.40 -10.94
C ALA A 12 3.68 40.47 -9.86
N GLU A 13 3.06 39.35 -10.26
CA GLU A 13 2.51 38.35 -9.32
C GLU A 13 3.57 37.76 -8.38
N LYS A 14 4.79 37.56 -8.88
CA LYS A 14 5.90 36.95 -8.12
C LYS A 14 6.83 37.96 -7.46
N ASN A 15 6.54 39.26 -7.58
CA ASN A 15 7.40 40.34 -7.09
C ASN A 15 8.86 40.24 -7.61
N LEU A 16 9.01 39.79 -8.86
CA LEU A 16 10.30 39.62 -9.55
C LEU A 16 10.59 40.81 -10.47
N LYS A 17 11.86 41.16 -10.63
CA LYS A 17 12.31 42.25 -11.51
C LYS A 17 12.88 41.70 -12.82
N GLN A 18 12.96 42.55 -13.84
CA GLN A 18 13.60 42.19 -15.12
C GLN A 18 15.07 41.75 -14.96
N ALA A 19 15.74 42.26 -13.92
CA ALA A 19 17.10 41.83 -13.54
C ALA A 19 17.16 40.33 -13.18
N ASP A 20 16.10 39.77 -12.60
CA ASP A 20 16.05 38.36 -12.24
C ASP A 20 15.95 37.45 -13.48
N ILE A 21 15.25 37.91 -14.52
CA ILE A 21 15.25 37.24 -15.84
C ILE A 21 16.66 37.28 -16.45
N SER A 22 17.34 38.43 -16.39
CA SER A 22 18.70 38.56 -16.91
C SER A 22 19.66 37.60 -16.22
N ARG A 23 19.54 37.45 -14.88
CA ARG A 23 20.32 36.49 -14.09
C ARG A 23 19.99 35.04 -14.44
N ALA A 24 18.70 34.70 -14.58
CA ALA A 24 18.28 33.32 -14.87
C ALA A 24 18.61 32.87 -16.31
N THR A 25 18.57 33.79 -17.28
CA THR A 25 18.81 33.49 -18.70
C THR A 25 20.27 33.68 -19.13
N GLY A 26 21.08 34.36 -18.32
CA GLY A 26 22.44 34.77 -18.69
C GLY A 26 22.48 35.76 -19.86
N LYS A 27 21.37 36.42 -20.19
CA LYS A 27 21.28 37.40 -21.29
C LYS A 27 21.35 38.84 -20.78
N SER A 28 21.80 39.75 -21.63
CA SER A 28 21.94 41.17 -21.29
C SER A 28 20.60 41.81 -20.95
N SER A 29 20.62 42.81 -20.07
CA SER A 29 19.41 43.54 -19.66
C SER A 29 18.68 44.18 -20.84
N VAL A 30 19.41 44.58 -21.89
CA VAL A 30 18.83 45.09 -23.15
C VAL A 30 17.98 44.03 -23.86
N ALA A 31 18.44 42.77 -23.89
CA ALA A 31 17.67 41.68 -24.51
C ALA A 31 16.38 41.40 -23.74
N VAL A 32 16.44 41.42 -22.41
CA VAL A 32 15.27 41.22 -21.54
C VAL A 32 14.25 42.34 -21.74
N THR A 33 14.68 43.61 -21.80
CA THR A 33 13.78 44.73 -22.06
C THR A 33 13.02 44.57 -23.38
N LYS A 34 13.70 44.08 -24.43
CA LYS A 34 13.05 43.81 -25.73
C LYS A 34 11.97 42.74 -25.64
N TRP A 35 12.19 41.68 -24.85
CA TRP A 35 11.18 40.64 -24.62
C TRP A 35 9.99 41.16 -23.82
N VAL A 36 10.26 41.98 -22.80
CA VAL A 36 9.21 42.55 -21.93
C VAL A 36 8.39 43.62 -22.65
N ARG A 37 8.95 44.29 -23.66
CA ARG A 37 8.23 45.23 -24.53
C ARG A 37 7.55 44.57 -25.75
N GLY A 38 7.78 43.28 -25.98
CA GLY A 38 7.23 42.58 -27.13
C GLY A 38 7.93 42.88 -28.46
N GLU A 39 9.10 43.52 -28.44
CA GLU A 39 9.89 43.83 -29.65
C GLU A 39 10.56 42.58 -30.24
N ASN A 40 10.80 41.55 -29.43
CA ASN A 40 11.37 40.28 -29.87
C ASN A 40 10.90 39.12 -29.00
N ILE A 41 10.94 37.90 -29.53
CA ILE A 41 10.57 36.66 -28.84
C ILE A 41 11.86 35.98 -28.32
N PRO A 42 11.91 35.55 -27.06
CA PRO A 42 13.04 34.77 -26.53
C PRO A 42 13.19 33.45 -27.29
N LYS A 43 14.44 33.08 -27.61
CA LYS A 43 14.78 31.77 -28.18
C LYS A 43 14.53 30.66 -27.17
N THR A 44 14.42 29.41 -27.65
CA THR A 44 14.09 28.21 -26.86
C THR A 44 14.82 28.13 -25.51
N ASP A 45 16.14 28.32 -25.48
CA ASP A 45 16.91 28.22 -24.22
C ASP A 45 16.55 29.32 -23.21
N SER A 46 16.33 30.54 -23.70
CA SER A 46 15.92 31.67 -22.84
C SER A 46 14.45 31.56 -22.43
N LEU A 47 13.60 31.04 -23.30
CA LEU A 47 12.20 30.79 -23.00
C LEU A 47 12.06 29.73 -21.89
N LYS A 48 12.84 28.64 -21.97
CA LYS A 48 12.96 27.62 -20.91
C LYS A 48 13.38 28.21 -19.57
N ALA A 49 14.44 29.02 -19.57
CA ALA A 49 14.93 29.66 -18.35
C ALA A 49 13.89 30.64 -17.76
N ILE A 50 13.16 31.38 -18.59
CA ILE A 50 12.06 32.26 -18.16
C ILE A 50 10.90 31.44 -17.59
N ALA A 51 10.50 30.36 -18.27
CA ALA A 51 9.43 29.45 -17.83
C ALA A 51 9.73 28.87 -16.45
N ASN A 52 10.97 28.39 -16.25
CA ASN A 52 11.44 27.86 -14.97
C ASN A 52 11.46 28.92 -13.87
N LEU A 53 11.98 30.13 -14.14
CA LEU A 53 11.99 31.24 -13.18
C LEU A 53 10.56 31.62 -12.76
N LEU A 54 9.64 31.69 -13.73
CA LEU A 54 8.26 32.06 -13.52
C LEU A 54 7.38 30.90 -13.03
N ASN A 55 7.91 29.68 -12.91
CA ASN A 55 7.19 28.44 -12.56
C ASN A 55 5.92 28.24 -13.41
N VAL A 56 6.05 28.43 -14.72
CA VAL A 56 4.99 28.23 -15.72
C VAL A 56 5.54 27.37 -16.85
N SER A 57 4.68 26.79 -17.68
CA SER A 57 5.13 26.05 -18.86
C SER A 57 5.54 27.00 -20.00
N GLU A 58 6.46 26.55 -20.86
CA GLU A 58 6.82 27.25 -22.11
C GLU A 58 5.57 27.46 -22.99
N GLU A 59 4.70 26.45 -23.05
CA GLU A 59 3.44 26.46 -23.79
C GLU A 59 2.49 27.56 -23.28
N TRP A 60 2.35 27.71 -21.96
CA TRP A 60 1.52 28.76 -21.37
C TRP A 60 2.09 30.15 -21.67
N LEU A 61 3.41 30.32 -21.62
CA LEU A 61 4.05 31.60 -21.99
C LEU A 61 3.77 31.96 -23.45
N LEU A 62 3.79 30.99 -24.38
CA LEU A 62 3.57 31.23 -25.81
C LEU A 62 2.10 31.35 -26.21
N THR A 63 1.22 30.55 -25.62
CA THR A 63 -0.18 30.41 -26.08
C THR A 63 -1.19 30.96 -25.07
N GLY A 64 -0.83 31.05 -23.79
CA GLY A 64 -1.73 31.41 -22.69
C GLY A 64 -2.69 30.29 -22.32
N ARG A 65 -2.54 29.10 -22.93
CA ARG A 65 -3.30 27.91 -22.60
C ARG A 65 -2.50 27.10 -21.61
N ASP A 66 -3.12 26.80 -20.49
CA ASP A 66 -2.49 25.99 -19.47
C ASP A 66 -2.75 24.51 -19.80
N ASN A 67 -1.69 23.77 -20.12
CA ASN A 67 -1.73 22.31 -20.19
C ASN A 67 -1.29 21.70 -18.84
N THR A 68 -1.46 22.42 -17.73
CA THR A 68 -1.20 21.93 -16.36
C THR A 68 -2.31 21.01 -15.83
N SER A 69 -2.79 20.08 -16.67
CA SER A 69 -3.59 18.95 -16.18
C SER A 69 -2.73 17.77 -15.70
N THR A 70 -1.40 17.84 -15.73
CA THR A 70 -0.56 16.63 -15.61
C THR A 70 0.61 16.64 -14.64
N LYS A 71 0.88 17.69 -13.84
CA LYS A 71 2.02 17.66 -12.89
C LYS A 71 1.81 18.24 -11.49
N ASN A 72 0.59 18.25 -10.97
CA ASN A 72 0.34 18.38 -9.53
C ASN A 72 -0.79 17.43 -9.12
N ILE A 73 -0.47 16.14 -8.92
CA ILE A 73 -1.25 15.30 -8.00
C ILE A 73 -0.76 15.62 -6.59
N GLU A 74 -0.85 16.89 -6.21
CA GLU A 74 -1.09 17.23 -4.81
C GLU A 74 -2.58 17.56 -4.75
N SER A 75 -3.40 16.51 -4.78
CA SER A 75 -4.81 16.59 -4.40
C SER A 75 -4.93 16.87 -2.90
N LYS A 76 -4.51 18.06 -2.48
CA LYS A 76 -5.18 18.72 -1.36
C LYS A 76 -6.25 19.57 -2.00
N ASN A 77 -7.48 19.04 -2.09
CA ASN A 77 -8.76 19.76 -2.04
C ASN A 77 -9.93 18.79 -2.33
N GLY A 78 -10.83 18.63 -1.36
CA GLY A 78 -12.14 18.02 -1.57
C GLY A 78 -12.68 17.37 -0.30
N TRP A 79 -13.70 17.96 0.31
CA TRP A 79 -14.45 17.40 1.44
C TRP A 79 -15.19 16.13 0.99
N GLY A 80 -14.52 14.99 0.99
CA GLY A 80 -15.09 13.68 0.77
C GLY A 80 -14.69 12.75 1.92
N ASN A 81 -15.61 11.90 2.38
CA ASN A 81 -15.30 10.86 3.36
C ASN A 81 -14.56 9.65 2.74
N VAL A 82 -14.07 9.79 1.51
CA VAL A 82 -13.38 8.73 0.74
C VAL A 82 -12.20 9.31 -0.03
N GLN A 83 -11.16 8.50 -0.19
CA GLN A 83 -9.95 8.82 -0.96
C GLN A 83 -9.50 7.58 -1.74
N PRO A 84 -8.85 7.74 -2.92
CA PRO A 84 -8.23 6.63 -3.62
C PRO A 84 -7.21 5.92 -2.72
N SER A 85 -7.26 4.59 -2.66
CA SER A 85 -6.41 3.82 -1.74
C SER A 85 -4.93 3.84 -2.12
N GLY A 86 -4.60 4.08 -3.40
CA GLY A 86 -3.22 4.05 -3.92
C GLY A 86 -2.53 2.67 -3.82
N ARG A 87 -3.30 1.63 -3.49
CA ARG A 87 -2.79 0.28 -3.25
C ARG A 87 -2.60 -0.47 -4.57
N THR A 88 -1.47 -1.15 -4.70
CA THR A 88 -1.22 -2.07 -5.82
C THR A 88 -1.76 -3.43 -5.43
N LEU A 89 -2.68 -3.98 -6.23
CA LEU A 89 -3.18 -5.33 -6.04
C LEU A 89 -2.30 -6.34 -6.74
N ARG A 90 -2.16 -7.52 -6.13
CA ARG A 90 -1.52 -8.70 -6.70
C ARG A 90 -2.39 -9.93 -6.48
N ILE A 91 -2.25 -10.90 -7.37
CA ILE A 91 -2.96 -12.18 -7.30
C ILE A 91 -2.24 -13.10 -6.32
N ILE A 92 -3.02 -13.80 -5.49
CA ILE A 92 -2.56 -14.81 -4.54
C ILE A 92 -3.47 -16.04 -4.63
N PRO A 93 -2.97 -17.26 -4.32
CA PRO A 93 -3.80 -18.44 -4.34
C PRO A 93 -4.84 -18.42 -3.21
N LEU A 94 -6.06 -18.84 -3.51
CA LEU A 94 -7.10 -19.12 -2.50
C LEU A 94 -7.04 -20.60 -2.13
N LEU A 95 -6.78 -20.88 -0.86
CA LEU A 95 -6.68 -22.21 -0.29
C LEU A 95 -7.82 -22.46 0.70
N ASP A 96 -8.10 -23.72 1.00
CA ASP A 96 -8.86 -24.07 2.20
C ASP A 96 -7.93 -24.41 3.38
N PHE A 97 -8.53 -24.64 4.55
CA PHE A 97 -7.79 -24.98 5.76
C PHE A 97 -6.94 -26.23 5.58
N VAL A 98 -7.40 -27.26 4.87
CA VAL A 98 -6.64 -28.51 4.68
C VAL A 98 -5.40 -28.23 3.83
N GLN A 99 -5.58 -27.54 2.71
CA GLN A 99 -4.53 -27.14 1.79
C GLN A 99 -3.46 -26.25 2.46
N ALA A 100 -3.87 -25.36 3.37
CA ALA A 100 -2.96 -24.49 4.11
C ALA A 100 -1.94 -25.26 4.96
N GLY A 101 -2.35 -26.38 5.58
CA GLY A 101 -1.45 -27.24 6.36
C GLY A 101 -0.40 -27.90 5.47
N THR A 102 -0.82 -28.51 4.35
CA THR A 102 0.11 -29.13 3.39
C THR A 102 1.06 -28.12 2.75
N PHE A 103 0.58 -26.89 2.53
CA PHE A 103 1.35 -25.79 1.99
C PHE A 103 2.53 -25.39 2.90
N HIS A 104 2.31 -25.40 4.22
CA HIS A 104 3.36 -25.13 5.22
C HIS A 104 4.47 -26.19 5.20
N GLU A 105 4.10 -27.47 5.09
CA GLU A 105 5.04 -28.58 5.27
C GLU A 105 5.91 -28.89 4.03
N THR A 106 5.38 -28.73 2.82
CA THR A 106 5.99 -29.41 1.65
C THR A 106 6.48 -28.51 0.53
N CYS A 107 6.21 -27.20 0.53
CA CYS A 107 6.54 -26.31 -0.61
C CYS A 107 6.16 -26.91 -2.00
N TYR A 108 5.20 -27.84 -2.05
CA TYR A 108 5.06 -28.78 -3.17
C TYR A 108 4.09 -28.26 -4.22
N ASP A 109 4.48 -28.42 -5.48
CA ASP A 109 3.94 -27.80 -6.70
C ASP A 109 2.60 -28.38 -7.21
N GLY A 110 1.91 -29.18 -6.40
CA GLY A 110 0.72 -29.95 -6.79
C GLY A 110 -0.58 -29.54 -6.10
N LEU A 111 -0.56 -28.50 -5.25
CA LEU A 111 -1.78 -27.94 -4.67
C LEU A 111 -2.51 -27.14 -5.76
N ASN A 112 -3.59 -27.71 -6.31
CA ASN A 112 -4.53 -26.94 -7.12
C ASN A 112 -5.30 -25.99 -6.18
N PRO A 113 -5.05 -24.67 -6.22
CA PRO A 113 -5.78 -23.75 -5.38
C PRO A 113 -7.28 -23.81 -5.74
N LYS A 114 -8.14 -23.54 -4.77
CA LYS A 114 -9.59 -23.47 -5.01
C LYS A 114 -9.95 -22.31 -5.95
N GLY A 115 -9.08 -21.32 -6.02
CA GLY A 115 -9.19 -20.20 -6.94
C GLY A 115 -8.08 -19.19 -6.73
N GLU A 116 -8.35 -17.97 -7.15
CA GLU A 116 -7.47 -16.83 -7.01
C GLU A 116 -8.13 -15.77 -6.12
N SER A 117 -7.31 -15.07 -5.36
CA SER A 117 -7.67 -13.93 -4.53
C SER A 117 -6.72 -12.76 -4.82
N TYR A 118 -7.01 -11.59 -4.26
CA TYR A 118 -6.23 -10.38 -4.45
C TYR A 118 -5.86 -9.77 -3.10
N THR A 119 -4.61 -9.35 -2.95
CA THR A 119 -4.16 -8.61 -1.77
C THR A 119 -3.41 -7.35 -2.17
N SER A 120 -3.46 -6.35 -1.30
CA SER A 120 -2.61 -5.15 -1.37
C SER A 120 -1.34 -5.23 -0.52
N TYR A 121 -1.18 -6.32 0.23
CA TYR A 121 -0.08 -6.53 1.14
C TYR A 121 1.24 -6.70 0.38
N LYS A 122 2.27 -5.98 0.84
CA LYS A 122 3.61 -5.92 0.21
C LYS A 122 4.71 -6.56 1.06
N GLY A 123 4.36 -7.27 2.13
CA GLY A 123 5.33 -7.97 2.97
C GLY A 123 5.50 -9.43 2.56
N GLY A 124 6.53 -10.07 3.12
CA GLY A 124 6.82 -11.49 2.91
C GLY A 124 7.32 -11.83 1.50
N ASN A 125 7.48 -13.13 1.26
CA ASN A 125 7.79 -13.67 -0.05
C ASN A 125 6.48 -13.86 -0.83
N ASP A 126 6.47 -13.55 -2.12
CA ASP A 126 5.27 -13.72 -2.94
C ASP A 126 4.72 -15.16 -2.93
N LYS A 127 5.60 -16.14 -2.73
CA LYS A 127 5.26 -17.56 -2.66
C LYS A 127 4.76 -18.02 -1.28
N SER A 128 4.81 -17.18 -0.25
CA SER A 128 4.35 -17.53 1.11
C SER A 128 3.03 -16.87 1.49
N VAL A 129 2.45 -16.08 0.59
CA VAL A 129 1.21 -15.35 0.82
C VAL A 129 0.06 -16.05 0.10
N PHE A 130 -0.98 -16.38 0.85
CA PHE A 130 -2.18 -17.05 0.34
C PHE A 130 -3.41 -16.58 1.10
N SER A 131 -4.58 -16.82 0.52
CA SER A 131 -5.87 -16.46 1.12
C SER A 131 -6.61 -17.69 1.62
N LEU A 132 -7.39 -17.54 2.69
CA LEU A 132 -8.28 -18.56 3.24
C LEU A 132 -9.69 -18.00 3.45
N THR A 133 -10.71 -18.83 3.23
CA THR A 133 -12.09 -18.54 3.65
C THR A 133 -12.34 -19.11 5.04
N ILE A 134 -12.87 -18.29 5.95
CA ILE A 134 -13.25 -18.70 7.31
C ILE A 134 -14.55 -19.52 7.26
N ASP A 135 -14.54 -20.69 7.87
CA ASP A 135 -15.73 -21.55 8.01
C ASP A 135 -16.23 -21.66 9.47
N GLY A 136 -15.33 -21.46 10.44
CA GLY A 136 -15.63 -21.63 11.86
C GLY A 136 -16.06 -20.35 12.60
N GLU A 137 -16.75 -20.53 13.73
CA GLU A 137 -17.29 -19.44 14.56
C GLU A 137 -16.40 -19.06 15.77
N SER A 138 -15.26 -19.73 15.94
CA SER A 138 -14.36 -19.51 17.10
C SER A 138 -13.74 -18.11 17.19
N MET A 139 -13.86 -17.31 16.13
CA MET A 139 -13.30 -15.96 16.03
C MET A 139 -14.40 -14.89 15.91
N LEU A 140 -15.66 -15.26 16.14
CA LEU A 140 -16.75 -14.31 16.31
C LEU A 140 -16.53 -13.41 17.53
N PRO A 141 -17.09 -12.18 17.51
CA PRO A 141 -17.90 -11.59 16.45
C PRO A 141 -17.09 -10.90 15.33
N GLU A 142 -15.77 -10.81 15.51
CA GLU A 142 -14.89 -10.00 14.65
C GLU A 142 -14.67 -10.65 13.29
N PHE A 143 -14.52 -11.98 13.26
CA PHE A 143 -14.35 -12.80 12.07
C PHE A 143 -15.52 -13.76 11.92
N LYS A 144 -16.21 -13.68 10.78
CA LYS A 144 -17.45 -14.42 10.52
C LYS A 144 -17.21 -15.51 9.49
N PRO A 145 -17.96 -16.61 9.53
CA PRO A 145 -17.99 -17.57 8.42
C PRO A 145 -18.27 -16.85 7.09
N GLY A 146 -17.50 -17.20 6.06
CA GLY A 146 -17.52 -16.57 4.74
C GLY A 146 -16.59 -15.36 4.59
N ASP A 147 -16.02 -14.82 5.68
CA ASP A 147 -14.95 -13.83 5.57
C ASP A 147 -13.69 -14.44 4.95
N GLU A 148 -12.92 -13.61 4.28
CA GLU A 148 -11.67 -13.99 3.66
C GLU A 148 -10.49 -13.34 4.39
N ILE A 149 -9.41 -14.09 4.61
CA ILE A 149 -8.21 -13.62 5.30
C ILE A 149 -6.96 -13.91 4.49
N VAL A 150 -6.03 -12.97 4.49
CA VAL A 150 -4.73 -13.12 3.83
C VAL A 150 -3.70 -13.52 4.89
N VAL A 151 -3.01 -14.62 4.62
CA VAL A 151 -2.00 -15.23 5.49
C VAL A 151 -0.62 -15.03 4.86
N ASP A 152 0.35 -14.63 5.66
CA ASP A 152 1.77 -14.65 5.30
C ASP A 152 2.50 -15.70 6.15
N ALA A 153 2.90 -16.79 5.52
CA ALA A 153 3.64 -17.89 6.15
C ALA A 153 5.13 -17.58 6.41
N SER A 154 5.65 -16.46 5.89
CA SER A 154 7.05 -16.07 6.12
C SER A 154 7.26 -15.29 7.42
N LEU A 155 6.17 -14.87 8.08
CA LEU A 155 6.24 -14.08 9.31
C LEU A 155 6.27 -14.96 10.56
N SER A 156 7.14 -14.61 11.49
CA SER A 156 7.08 -15.13 12.86
C SER A 156 5.97 -14.40 13.63
N PRO A 157 5.10 -15.12 14.36
CA PRO A 157 4.02 -14.51 15.12
C PRO A 157 4.57 -13.69 16.29
N LYS A 158 3.89 -12.60 16.60
CA LYS A 158 4.16 -11.79 17.80
C LYS A 158 3.01 -11.94 18.78
N PRO A 159 3.22 -11.69 20.09
CA PRO A 159 2.12 -11.70 21.06
C PRO A 159 0.96 -10.81 20.59
N GLY A 160 -0.23 -11.39 20.50
CA GLY A 160 -1.44 -10.72 20.02
C GLY A 160 -1.70 -10.83 18.52
N SER A 161 -0.77 -11.37 17.72
CA SER A 161 -0.99 -11.67 16.30
C SER A 161 -2.12 -12.68 16.13
N LEU A 162 -2.84 -12.56 15.02
CA LEU A 162 -3.81 -13.54 14.56
C LEU A 162 -3.08 -14.55 13.67
N VAL A 163 -3.27 -15.84 13.92
CA VAL A 163 -2.48 -16.90 13.27
C VAL A 163 -3.37 -18.04 12.78
N VAL A 164 -2.95 -18.64 11.68
CA VAL A 164 -3.37 -19.98 11.29
C VAL A 164 -2.35 -20.94 11.89
N ALA A 165 -2.83 -21.97 12.57
CA ALA A 165 -1.99 -22.97 13.19
C ALA A 165 -2.54 -24.36 12.90
N GLN A 166 -1.64 -25.33 12.83
CA GLN A 166 -1.96 -26.74 12.87
C GLN A 166 -1.80 -27.23 14.30
N GLU A 167 -2.83 -27.85 14.84
CA GLU A 167 -2.80 -28.53 16.12
C GLU A 167 -2.86 -30.03 15.93
N ILE A 168 -2.05 -30.79 16.66
CA ILE A 168 -2.05 -32.24 16.61
C ILE A 168 -2.58 -32.76 17.94
N GLN A 169 -3.79 -33.32 17.90
CA GLN A 169 -4.46 -33.92 19.04
C GLN A 169 -4.69 -35.40 18.78
N HIS A 170 -4.21 -36.26 19.67
CA HIS A 170 -4.37 -37.73 19.55
C HIS A 170 -3.94 -38.28 18.17
N GLY A 171 -2.90 -37.71 17.56
CA GLY A 171 -2.40 -38.11 16.24
C GLY A 171 -3.20 -37.60 15.05
N THR A 172 -4.22 -36.75 15.27
CA THR A 172 -4.98 -36.08 14.20
C THR A 172 -4.55 -34.62 14.10
N ALA A 173 -4.08 -34.21 12.92
CA ALA A 173 -3.74 -32.82 12.63
C ALA A 173 -5.00 -32.06 12.19
N MET A 174 -5.28 -30.93 12.84
CA MET A 174 -6.39 -30.02 12.53
C MET A 174 -5.87 -28.60 12.36
N ASN A 175 -6.35 -27.88 11.35
CA ASN A 175 -5.95 -26.50 11.12
C ASN A 175 -6.98 -25.56 11.73
N THR A 176 -6.51 -24.57 12.50
CA THR A 176 -7.33 -23.68 13.31
C THR A 176 -6.90 -22.23 13.12
N PHE A 177 -7.85 -21.31 13.27
CA PHE A 177 -7.61 -19.86 13.24
C PHE A 177 -7.84 -19.29 14.64
N LYS A 178 -6.80 -18.69 15.24
CA LYS A 178 -6.80 -18.22 16.65
C LYS A 178 -5.87 -17.02 16.84
N LYS A 179 -6.00 -16.36 17.98
CA LYS A 179 -5.04 -15.35 18.45
C LYS A 179 -3.86 -16.03 19.15
N TYR A 180 -2.65 -15.66 18.77
CA TYR A 180 -1.41 -16.13 19.37
C TYR A 180 -1.11 -15.37 20.67
N ARG A 181 -0.94 -16.09 21.77
CA ARG A 181 -0.56 -15.57 23.09
C ARG A 181 0.71 -16.27 23.57
N LEU A 182 1.79 -15.53 23.75
CA LEU A 182 3.01 -16.03 24.38
C LEU A 182 2.83 -15.96 25.90
N LEU A 183 2.95 -17.08 26.60
CA LEU A 183 2.91 -17.13 28.07
C LEU A 183 4.28 -16.95 28.70
N GLY A 184 5.33 -17.40 28.02
CA GLY A 184 6.70 -17.35 28.51
C GLY A 184 7.57 -18.35 27.78
N VAL A 185 8.71 -18.67 28.37
CA VAL A 185 9.69 -19.62 27.85
C VAL A 185 9.89 -20.70 28.89
N ASN A 186 9.89 -21.97 28.47
CA ASN A 186 10.15 -23.08 29.38
C ASN A 186 11.64 -23.18 29.75
N GLU A 187 11.97 -24.13 30.64
CA GLU A 187 13.34 -24.35 31.12
C GLU A 187 14.35 -24.71 30.01
N HIS A 188 13.85 -25.14 28.85
CA HIS A 188 14.64 -25.51 27.67
C HIS A 188 14.78 -24.38 26.65
N GLY A 189 14.28 -23.18 26.95
CA GLY A 189 14.35 -22.05 26.01
C GLY A 189 13.28 -22.10 24.91
N VAL A 190 12.26 -22.96 25.03
CA VAL A 190 11.17 -23.09 24.06
C VAL A 190 9.98 -22.25 24.51
N ASP A 191 9.42 -21.46 23.60
CA ASP A 191 8.26 -20.63 23.84
C ASP A 191 7.02 -21.47 24.21
N ILE A 192 6.40 -21.12 25.34
CA ILE A 192 5.09 -21.65 25.75
C ILE A 192 4.03 -20.72 25.19
N VAL A 193 3.18 -21.25 24.31
CA VAL A 193 2.21 -20.47 23.55
C VAL A 193 0.81 -21.00 23.74
N GLU A 194 -0.15 -20.10 23.60
CA GLU A 194 -1.57 -20.41 23.59
C GLU A 194 -2.24 -19.87 22.33
N LEU A 195 -3.17 -20.67 21.82
CA LEU A 195 -4.09 -20.29 20.76
C LEU A 195 -5.43 -19.94 21.40
N VAL A 196 -5.76 -18.65 21.37
CA VAL A 196 -6.91 -18.09 22.08
C VAL A 196 -7.99 -17.74 21.06
N PRO A 197 -9.23 -18.27 21.18
CA PRO A 197 -10.33 -17.82 20.37
C PRO A 197 -10.77 -16.42 20.78
N LEU A 198 -11.35 -15.66 19.85
CA LEU A 198 -12.04 -14.41 20.20
C LEU A 198 -13.45 -14.67 20.72
N ASN A 199 -14.05 -15.81 20.33
CA ASN A 199 -15.32 -16.26 20.85
C ASN A 199 -15.12 -17.04 22.16
N PRO A 200 -15.63 -16.55 23.31
CA PRO A 200 -15.48 -17.20 24.61
C PRO A 200 -16.11 -18.59 24.71
N ASP A 201 -17.04 -18.94 23.81
CA ASP A 201 -17.71 -20.24 23.80
C ASP A 201 -16.79 -21.38 23.31
N TYR A 202 -15.60 -21.04 22.80
CA TYR A 202 -14.62 -21.98 22.27
C TYR A 202 -13.41 -22.13 23.20
N PRO A 203 -12.78 -23.31 23.26
CA PRO A 203 -11.64 -23.55 24.13
C PRO A 203 -10.36 -22.86 23.66
N THR A 204 -9.50 -22.53 24.61
CA THR A 204 -8.09 -22.15 24.37
C THR A 204 -7.21 -23.39 24.32
N TYR A 205 -6.24 -23.40 23.42
CA TYR A 205 -5.26 -24.48 23.34
C TYR A 205 -3.88 -24.03 23.80
N ASN A 206 -3.17 -24.90 24.50
CA ASN A 206 -1.85 -24.60 25.07
C ASN A 206 -0.80 -25.59 24.55
N SER A 207 0.36 -25.07 24.16
CA SER A 207 1.47 -25.87 23.61
C SER A 207 2.09 -26.87 24.60
N THR A 208 1.78 -26.77 25.91
CA THR A 208 2.18 -27.78 26.89
C THR A 208 1.28 -29.01 26.89
N GLN A 209 0.08 -28.91 26.33
CA GLN A 209 -0.94 -29.97 26.33
C GLN A 209 -1.04 -30.67 24.97
N ILE A 210 -0.87 -29.90 23.89
CA ILE A 210 -0.98 -30.38 22.52
C ILE A 210 0.18 -29.83 21.70
N GLU A 211 0.52 -30.52 20.61
CA GLU A 211 1.52 -30.01 19.68
C GLU A 211 0.89 -28.95 18.77
N ILE A 212 1.57 -27.80 18.64
CA ILE A 212 1.10 -26.63 17.88
C ILE A 212 2.19 -26.20 16.92
N SER A 213 1.86 -26.19 15.62
CA SER A 213 2.70 -25.64 14.56
C SER A 213 2.03 -24.40 13.96
N ILE A 214 2.76 -23.30 13.84
CA ILE A 214 2.22 -22.06 13.26
C ILE A 214 2.42 -22.08 11.75
N ILE A 215 1.32 -22.04 11.01
CA ILE A 215 1.32 -22.03 9.55
C ILE A 215 1.68 -20.64 9.02
N GLY A 216 1.10 -19.59 9.61
CA GLY A 216 1.35 -18.21 9.19
C GLY A 216 0.54 -17.17 9.97
N VAL A 217 0.86 -15.90 9.70
CA VAL A 217 0.26 -14.75 10.37
C VAL A 217 -0.76 -14.07 9.46
N ILE A 218 -1.91 -13.68 10.00
CA ILE A 218 -2.92 -12.91 9.26
C ILE A 218 -2.44 -11.46 9.10
N VAL A 219 -2.48 -10.98 7.85
CA VAL A 219 -2.01 -9.64 7.48
C VAL A 219 -3.13 -8.75 6.94
N GLU A 220 -4.18 -9.33 6.35
CA GLU A 220 -5.37 -8.61 5.89
C GLU A 220 -6.64 -9.43 6.15
N HIS A 221 -7.77 -8.75 6.29
CA HIS A 221 -9.11 -9.31 6.40
C HIS A 221 -10.00 -8.63 5.37
N HIS A 222 -10.66 -9.42 4.54
CA HIS A 222 -11.59 -8.98 3.52
C HIS A 222 -12.99 -9.50 3.85
N ARG A 223 -13.95 -8.59 3.92
CA ARG A 223 -15.36 -8.91 4.16
C ARG A 223 -16.20 -8.32 3.05
N ASN A 224 -16.99 -9.17 2.41
CA ASN A 224 -18.02 -8.70 1.52
C ASN A 224 -19.19 -8.14 2.33
N ILE A 225 -19.52 -6.88 2.10
CA ILE A 225 -20.70 -6.24 2.68
C ILE A 225 -21.81 -6.49 1.66
N GLY A 226 -22.62 -7.53 1.89
CA GLY A 226 -23.71 -7.90 0.99
C GLY A 226 -24.59 -6.69 0.65
N TYR A 227 -24.96 -6.60 -0.63
CA TYR A 227 -25.89 -5.61 -1.18
C TYR A 227 -27.17 -6.31 -1.64
#